data_AF-A0A4U3M7J6-F1
#
_entry.id   AF-A0A4U3M7J6-F1
#
_cell.length_a   1.000
_cell.length_b   1.000
_cell.length_c   1.000
_cell.angle_alpha   90.00
_cell.angle_beta   90.00
_cell.angle_gamma   90.00
#
_symmetry.space_group_name_H-M   'P 1'
#
loop_
_entity.id
_entity.type
_entity.pdbx_description
1 polymer ?
#
loop_
_entity_poly.entity_id
_entity_poly.type
_entity_poly.pdbx_seq_one_letter_code
_entity_poly.pdbx_strand_id
1 'polypeptide(L)'
;MNQELHADLDRLRQALGELKLTSAERRSADRELAAVEQAIRSEEPDRQEAGRHLEAFVSGLERAGALAGAGTTLLDAAARIAAWLGPFGYAVLALLGL
;
A
#
# COMPACT_ATOMS: atom_id res chain seq x y z
N MET A 1 -3.31 -12.18 12.51
CA MET A 1 -2.24 -11.80 11.56
C MET A 1 -2.72 -11.76 10.11
N ASN A 2 -2.96 -12.89 9.41
CA ASN A 2 -3.26 -12.83 7.97
C ASN A 2 -4.61 -12.13 7.67
N GLN A 3 -5.65 -12.34 8.48
CA GLN A 3 -6.93 -11.63 8.31
C GLN A 3 -6.86 -10.10 8.49
N GLU A 4 -5.95 -9.61 9.35
CA GLU A 4 -5.79 -8.16 9.57
C GLU A 4 -5.11 -7.49 8.38
N LEU A 5 -4.12 -8.15 7.76
CA LEU A 5 -3.48 -7.70 6.52
C LEU A 5 -4.48 -7.59 5.36
N HIS A 6 -5.39 -8.56 5.24
CA HIS A 6 -6.45 -8.51 4.23
C HIS A 6 -7.39 -7.33 4.47
N ALA A 7 -7.77 -7.08 5.73
CA ALA A 7 -8.58 -5.93 6.07
C ALA A 7 -7.86 -4.60 5.80
N ASP A 8 -6.55 -4.52 6.06
CA ASP A 8 -5.75 -3.33 5.74
C ASP A 8 -5.61 -3.13 4.22
N LEU A 9 -5.48 -4.19 3.42
CA LEU A 9 -5.53 -4.11 1.96
C LEU A 9 -6.88 -3.58 1.45
N ASP A 10 -7.98 -4.04 2.03
CA ASP A 10 -9.31 -3.54 1.66
C ASP A 10 -9.49 -2.06 2.04
N ARG A 11 -8.95 -1.63 3.19
CA ARG A 11 -8.91 -0.21 3.56
C ARG A 11 -8.10 0.63 2.57
N LEU A 12 -6.94 0.14 2.13
CA LEU A 12 -6.15 0.81 1.10
C LEU A 12 -6.92 0.95 -0.20
N ARG A 13 -7.65 -0.08 -0.62
CA ARG A 13 -8.47 -0.07 -1.84
C ARG A 13 -9.64 0.89 -1.74
N GLN A 14 -10.33 0.93 -0.60
CA GLN A 14 -11.39 1.89 -0.33
C GLN A 14 -10.86 3.32 -0.35
N ALA A 15 -9.77 3.59 0.37
CA ALA A 15 -9.15 4.90 0.39
C ALA A 15 -8.66 5.35 -0.99
N LEU A 16 -8.08 4.44 -1.79
CA LEU A 16 -7.72 4.72 -3.18
C LEU A 16 -8.95 5.13 -4.01
N GLY A 17 -10.12 4.55 -3.75
CA GLY A 17 -11.41 4.94 -4.32
C GLY A 17 -11.73 6.43 -4.17
N GLU A 18 -11.36 7.02 -3.04
CA GLU A 18 -11.70 8.39 -2.65
C GLU A 18 -10.67 9.43 -3.15
N LEU A 19 -9.47 8.99 -3.55
CA LEU A 19 -8.41 9.89 -4.00
C LEU A 19 -8.72 10.51 -5.38
N LYS A 20 -8.40 11.80 -5.51
CA LYS A 20 -8.43 12.53 -6.78
C LYS A 20 -7.19 12.19 -7.59
N LEU A 21 -7.27 11.11 -8.36
CA LEU A 21 -6.22 10.63 -9.26
C LEU A 21 -6.70 10.72 -10.71
N THR A 22 -5.75 10.93 -11.63
CA THR A 22 -5.99 10.67 -13.04
C THR A 22 -6.27 9.18 -13.28
N SER A 23 -6.88 8.84 -14.41
CA SER A 23 -7.13 7.45 -14.76
C SER A 23 -5.84 6.62 -14.88
N ALA A 24 -4.72 7.24 -15.26
CA ALA A 24 -3.43 6.55 -15.36
C ALA A 24 -2.84 6.24 -13.99
N GLU A 25 -2.82 7.21 -13.08
CA GLU A 25 -2.34 7.04 -11.70
C GLU A 25 -3.18 6.01 -10.94
N ARG A 26 -4.52 6.08 -11.06
CA ARG A 26 -5.43 5.11 -10.45
C ARG A 26 -5.14 3.68 -10.92
N ARG A 27 -5.04 3.47 -12.24
CA ARG A 27 -4.70 2.13 -12.79
C ARG A 27 -3.34 1.63 -12.31
N SER A 28 -2.36 2.52 -12.16
CA SER A 28 -1.05 2.15 -11.61
C SER A 28 -1.18 1.72 -10.15
N ALA A 29 -1.86 2.52 -9.32
CA ALA A 29 -2.06 2.23 -7.91
C ALA A 29 -2.87 0.93 -7.69
N ASP A 30 -3.93 0.71 -8.47
CA ASP A 30 -4.72 -0.53 -8.43
C ASP A 30 -3.86 -1.75 -8.77
N ARG A 31 -2.98 -1.64 -9.77
CA ARG A 31 -2.05 -2.71 -10.16
C ARG A 31 -1.09 -3.05 -9.02
N GLU A 32 -0.47 -2.04 -8.42
CA GLU A 32 0.47 -2.26 -7.32
C GLU A 32 -0.25 -2.91 -6.12
N LEU A 33 -1.43 -2.43 -5.73
CA LEU A 33 -2.22 -3.04 -4.64
C LEU A 33 -2.62 -4.50 -4.94
N ALA A 34 -3.00 -4.81 -6.17
CA ALA A 34 -3.32 -6.18 -6.58
C ALA A 34 -2.09 -7.11 -6.46
N ALA A 35 -0.90 -6.60 -6.80
CA ALA A 35 0.34 -7.34 -6.68
C ALA A 35 0.76 -7.57 -5.22
N VAL A 36 0.58 -6.56 -4.33
CA VAL A 36 0.74 -6.75 -2.88
C VAL A 36 -0.18 -7.86 -2.37
N GLU A 37 -1.45 -7.81 -2.74
CA GLU A 37 -2.43 -8.81 -2.33
C GLU A 37 -2.07 -10.23 -2.81
N GLN A 38 -1.60 -10.35 -4.05
CA GLN A 38 -1.14 -11.63 -4.60
C GLN A 38 0.05 -12.18 -3.80
N ALA A 39 1.05 -11.34 -3.51
CA ALA A 39 2.24 -11.74 -2.76
C ALA A 39 1.93 -12.15 -1.31
N ILE A 40 0.93 -11.53 -0.68
CA ILE A 40 0.50 -11.85 0.70
C ILE A 40 -0.37 -13.11 0.77
N ARG A 41 -1.16 -13.39 -0.29
CA ARG A 41 -2.10 -14.53 -0.33
C ARG A 41 -1.47 -15.88 -0.67
N SER A 42 -0.24 -15.90 -1.14
CA SER A 42 0.50 -17.15 -1.39
C SER A 42 0.62 -18.01 -0.12
N GLU A 43 0.67 -19.34 -0.29
CA GLU A 43 0.87 -20.30 0.82
C GLU A 43 2.12 -19.95 1.65
N GLU A 44 3.16 -19.48 0.97
CA GLU A 44 4.33 -18.82 1.55
C GLU A 44 4.35 -17.35 1.11
N PRO A 45 3.95 -16.40 1.98
CA PRO A 45 3.90 -14.99 1.62
C PRO A 45 5.28 -14.42 1.29
N ASP A 46 5.40 -13.82 0.10
CA ASP A 46 6.63 -13.15 -0.34
C ASP A 46 6.64 -11.70 0.17
N ARG A 47 7.28 -11.51 1.33
CA ARG A 47 7.40 -10.17 1.94
C ARG A 47 8.30 -9.22 1.15
N GLN A 48 9.25 -9.72 0.39
CA GLN A 48 10.12 -8.86 -0.40
C GLN A 48 9.33 -8.27 -1.57
N GLU A 49 8.59 -9.11 -2.28
CA GLU A 49 7.78 -8.69 -3.42
C GLU A 49 6.60 -7.82 -2.98
N ALA A 50 5.92 -8.19 -1.89
CA ALA A 50 4.88 -7.35 -1.29
C ALA A 50 5.43 -5.96 -0.88
N GLY A 51 6.65 -5.88 -0.34
CA GLY A 51 7.29 -4.62 0.03
C GLY A 51 7.57 -3.73 -1.18
N ARG A 52 8.11 -4.30 -2.26
CA ARG A 52 8.38 -3.55 -3.51
C ARG A 52 7.11 -2.93 -4.10
N HIS A 53 6.03 -3.71 -4.16
CA HIS A 53 4.75 -3.22 -4.69
C HIS A 53 4.10 -2.20 -3.76
N LEU A 54 4.19 -2.38 -2.43
CA LEU A 54 3.68 -1.40 -1.48
C LEU A 54 4.45 -0.07 -1.57
N GLU A 55 5.77 -0.12 -1.72
CA GLU A 55 6.61 1.07 -1.94
C GLU A 55 6.24 1.78 -3.25
N ALA A 56 6.10 1.03 -4.34
CA ALA A 56 5.68 1.57 -5.63
C ALA A 56 4.30 2.23 -5.57
N PHE A 57 3.36 1.62 -4.83
CA PHE A 57 2.04 2.19 -4.56
C PHE A 57 2.14 3.53 -3.81
N VAL A 58 2.82 3.56 -2.66
CA VAL A 58 2.92 4.79 -1.84
C VAL A 58 3.70 5.89 -2.57
N SER A 59 4.80 5.57 -3.24
CA SER A 59 5.55 6.52 -4.07
C SER A 59 4.71 7.06 -5.23
N GLY A 60 3.87 6.22 -5.83
CA GLY A 60 2.94 6.66 -6.89
C GLY A 60 1.94 7.71 -6.38
N LEU A 61 1.39 7.50 -5.18
CA LEU A 61 0.48 8.46 -4.56
C LEU A 61 1.18 9.75 -4.11
N GLU A 62 2.40 9.65 -3.60
CA GLU A 62 3.23 10.82 -3.24
C GLU A 62 3.50 11.68 -4.48
N ARG A 63 3.97 11.08 -5.58
CA ARG A 63 4.23 11.79 -6.84
C ARG A 63 2.98 12.42 -7.46
N ALA A 64 1.82 11.80 -7.27
CA ALA A 64 0.53 12.35 -7.69
C ALA A 64 0.03 13.49 -6.77
N GLY A 65 0.74 13.79 -5.67
CA GLY A 65 0.31 14.74 -4.64
C GLY A 65 -0.90 14.26 -3.84
N ALA A 66 -1.29 13.00 -4.00
CA ALA A 66 -2.49 12.43 -3.39
C ALA A 66 -2.28 12.00 -1.93
N LEU A 67 -1.03 11.79 -1.51
CA LEU A 67 -0.70 11.42 -0.14
C LEU A 67 -1.10 12.49 0.88
N ALA A 68 -0.94 13.77 0.53
CA ALA A 68 -1.31 14.90 1.40
C ALA A 68 -2.82 15.02 1.65
N GLY A 69 -3.62 14.50 0.72
CA GLY A 69 -5.08 14.40 0.86
C GLY A 69 -5.55 13.03 1.32
N ALA A 70 -4.65 12.06 1.48
CA ALA A 70 -4.99 10.73 1.95
C ALA A 70 -5.29 10.80 3.45
N GLY A 71 -6.52 10.44 3.83
CA GLY A 71 -6.91 10.38 5.23
C GLY A 71 -6.07 9.41 6.04
N THR A 72 -6.10 9.54 7.37
CA THR A 72 -5.32 8.71 8.30
C THR A 72 -5.54 7.21 8.11
N THR A 73 -6.72 6.79 7.66
CA THR A 73 -7.03 5.39 7.33
C THR A 73 -6.05 4.78 6.33
N LEU A 74 -5.64 5.53 5.29
CA LEU A 74 -4.69 5.03 4.30
C LEU A 74 -3.30 4.89 4.91
N LEU A 75 -2.86 5.91 5.65
CA LEU A 75 -1.53 5.94 6.29
C LEU A 75 -1.41 4.81 7.30
N ASP A 76 -2.41 4.62 8.17
CA ASP A 76 -2.42 3.58 9.19
C ASP A 76 -2.40 2.18 8.57
N ALA A 77 -3.20 1.93 7.52
CA ALA A 77 -3.23 0.65 6.84
C ALA A 77 -1.90 0.34 6.13
N ALA A 78 -1.33 1.33 5.42
CA ALA A 78 -0.03 1.19 4.77
C ALA A 78 1.10 0.95 5.80
N ALA A 79 1.08 1.68 6.92
CA ALA A 79 2.06 1.54 7.99
C ALA A 79 1.99 0.16 8.67
N ARG A 80 0.78 -0.38 8.91
CA ARG A 80 0.61 -1.74 9.47
C ARG A 80 1.14 -2.82 8.54
N ILE A 81 0.85 -2.72 7.24
CA ILE A 81 1.38 -3.66 6.25
C ILE A 81 2.91 -3.53 6.20
N ALA A 82 3.44 -2.30 6.15
CA ALA A 82 4.89 -2.05 6.19
C ALA A 82 5.58 -2.61 7.44
N ALA A 83 4.96 -2.48 8.62
CA ALA A 83 5.48 -3.05 9.86
C ALA A 83 5.52 -4.58 9.81
N TRP A 84 4.50 -5.23 9.22
CA TRP A 84 4.50 -6.69 9.02
C TRP A 84 5.58 -7.17 8.03
N LEU A 85 5.85 -6.38 6.99
CA LEU A 85 6.92 -6.64 6.03
C LEU A 85 8.32 -6.60 6.68
N GLY A 86 8.44 -5.98 7.86
CA GLY A 86 9.70 -5.85 8.58
C GLY A 86 10.69 -4.97 7.78
N PRO A 87 11.94 -5.42 7.55
CA PRO A 87 12.92 -4.63 6.82
C PRO A 87 12.48 -4.20 5.41
N PHE A 88 11.64 -4.99 4.74
CA PHE A 88 11.13 -4.67 3.41
C PHE A 88 10.06 -3.56 3.40
N GLY A 89 9.57 -3.15 4.57
CA GLY A 89 8.62 -2.04 4.72
C GLY A 89 9.26 -0.71 5.08
N TYR A 90 10.57 -0.64 5.34
CA TYR A 90 11.20 0.60 5.83
C TYR A 90 11.13 1.76 4.83
N ALA A 91 11.27 1.48 3.54
CA ALA A 91 11.10 2.51 2.51
C ALA A 91 9.67 3.08 2.51
N VAL A 92 8.67 2.23 2.72
CA VAL A 92 7.27 2.64 2.84
C VAL A 92 7.08 3.53 4.07
N LEU A 93 7.57 3.12 5.24
CA LEU A 93 7.47 3.93 6.46
C LEU A 93 8.12 5.31 6.30
N ALA A 94 9.30 5.36 5.68
CA ALA A 94 9.98 6.62 5.38
C ALA A 94 9.15 7.53 4.46
N LEU A 95 8.49 6.99 3.42
CA LEU A 95 7.57 7.74 2.55
C LEU A 95 6.33 8.26 3.28
N LEU A 96 5.89 7.55 4.33
CA LEU A 96 4.78 7.97 5.19
C LEU A 96 5.21 8.95 6.30
N GLY A 97 6.52 9.16 6.48
CA GLY A 97 7.08 9.99 7.55
C GLY A 97 7.07 9.33 8.94
N LEU A 98 7.14 7.99 8.99
CA LEU A 98 7.09 7.17 10.21
C LEU A 98 8.40 6.43 10.50
#